data_AF-A0A847J958-F1
#
_entry.id   AF-A0A847J958-F1
#
_cell.length_a   1.000
_cell.length_b   1.000
_cell.length_c   1.000
_cell.angle_alpha   90.00
_cell.angle_beta   90.00
_cell.angle_gamma   90.00
#
_symmetry.space_group_name_H-M   'P 1'
#
loop_
_entity.id
_entity.type
_entity.pdbx_description
1 polymer ?
#
loop_
_entity_poly.entity_id
_entity_poly.type
_entity_poly.pdbx_seq_one_letter_code
_entity_poly.pdbx_strand_id
1 'polypeptide(L)' 'MDWDLLRVFLAVAREGQMLAAARRLGLNHATVARRLDALEQALG' A
#
# COMPACT_ATOMS: atom_id res chain seq x y z
N MET A 1 -9.55 11.91 2.47
CA MET A 1 -8.38 11.34 1.79
C MET A 1 -7.51 10.66 2.83
N ASP A 2 -7.42 9.34 2.75
CA ASP A 2 -6.81 8.51 3.78
C ASP A 2 -5.30 8.40 3.51
N TRP A 3 -4.51 9.22 4.23
CA TRP A 3 -3.08 9.40 3.97
C TRP A 3 -2.28 8.11 4.11
N ASP A 4 -2.79 7.16 4.91
CA ASP A 4 -2.16 5.87 5.11
C ASP A 4 -2.27 4.97 3.86
N LEU A 5 -3.31 5.14 3.05
CA LEU A 5 -3.42 4.47 1.74
C LEU A 5 -2.38 5.00 0.77
N LEU A 6 -2.22 6.33 0.71
CA LEU A 6 -1.20 6.98 -0.12
C LEU A 6 0.23 6.60 0.32
N ARG A 7 0.47 6.48 1.63
CA ARG A 7 1.76 6.03 2.18
C ARG A 7 2.10 4.61 1.72
N VAL A 8 1.13 3.70 1.76
CA VAL A 8 1.30 2.33 1.27
C VAL A 8 1.54 2.30 -0.24
N PHE A 9 0.74 3.03 -1.00
CA PHE A 9 0.91 3.15 -2.45
C PHE A 9 2.30 3.68 -2.84
N LEU A 10 2.76 4.76 -2.21
CA LEU A 10 4.09 5.32 -2.48
C LEU A 10 5.22 4.35 -2.10
N ALA A 11 5.06 3.58 -1.03
CA ALA A 11 6.03 2.56 -0.67
C ALA A 11 6.10 1.46 -1.74
N VAL A 12 4.94 0.99 -2.22
CA VAL A 12 4.88 -0.03 -3.29
C VAL A 12 5.46 0.50 -4.60
N ALA A 13 5.13 1.74 -4.99
CA ALA A 13 5.65 2.37 -6.20
C ALA A 13 7.19 2.56 -6.16
N ARG A 14 7.76 2.85 -4.98
CA ARG A 14 9.21 3.02 -4.81
C ARG A 14 9.98 1.70 -4.73
N GLU A 15 9.41 0.70 -4.07
CA GLU A 15 10.05 -0.60 -3.90
C GLU A 15 9.82 -1.53 -5.11
N GLY A 16 8.83 -1.24 -5.96
CA GLY A 16 8.43 -2.07 -7.10
C GLY A 16 7.80 -3.41 -6.73
N GLN A 17 7.73 -3.74 -5.42
CA GLN A 17 7.22 -5.00 -4.90
C GLN A 17 6.42 -4.80 -3.61
N MET A 18 5.23 -5.39 -3.54
CA MET A 18 4.35 -5.31 -2.37
C MET A 18 4.98 -5.93 -1.11
N LEU A 19 5.73 -7.03 -1.26
CA LEU A 19 6.38 -7.70 -0.13
C LEU A 19 7.54 -6.86 0.45
N ALA A 20 8.29 -6.16 -0.41
CA ALA A 20 9.32 -5.22 0.02
C ALA A 20 8.72 -4.01 0.74
N ALA A 21 7.63 -3.45 0.20
CA ALA A 21 6.88 -2.38 0.87
C ALA A 21 6.32 -2.83 2.22
N ALA A 22 5.75 -4.03 2.31
CA ALA A 22 5.24 -4.59 3.56
C ALA A 22 6.35 -4.69 4.63
N ARG A 23 7.50 -5.26 4.28
CA ARG A 23 8.68 -5.32 5.17
C ARG A 23 9.15 -3.93 5.60
N ARG A 24 9.28 -3.00 4.65
CA ARG A 24 9.70 -1.61 4.92
C ARG A 24 8.75 -0.87 5.86
N LEU A 25 7.44 -1.11 5.72
CA LEU A 25 6.42 -0.43 6.52
C LEU A 25 6.07 -1.17 7.82
N GLY A 26 6.66 -2.35 8.08
CA GLY A 26 6.30 -3.19 9.22
C GLY A 26 4.86 -3.71 9.14
N LEU A 27 4.32 -3.86 7.93
CA LEU A 27 2.96 -4.33 7.67
C LEU A 27 3.00 -5.76 7.16
N ASN A 28 1.87 -6.48 7.32
CA ASN A 28 1.68 -7.75 6.65
C ASN A 28 1.29 -7.54 5.17
N HIS A 29 1.58 -8.53 4.33
CA HIS A 29 1.31 -8.45 2.89
C HIS A 29 -0.19 -8.26 2.58
N ALA A 30 -1.08 -8.92 3.32
CA ALA A 30 -2.53 -8.80 3.16
C ALA A 30 -3.05 -7.37 3.44
N THR A 31 -2.44 -6.66 4.38
CA THR A 31 -2.80 -5.27 4.73
C THR A 31 -2.36 -4.32 3.63
N VAL A 32 -1.19 -4.54 3.04
CA VAL A 32 -0.73 -3.77 1.87
C VAL A 32 -1.70 -3.97 0.71
N ALA A 33 -2.06 -5.22 0.38
CA ALA A 33 -3.03 -5.52 -0.68
C ALA A 33 -4.38 -4.84 -0.43
N ARG A 34 -4.99 -5.07 0.74
CA ARG A 34 -6.29 -4.47 1.10
C ARG A 34 -6.30 -2.93 1.02
N ARG A 35 -5.19 -2.29 1.37
CA ARG A 35 -5.06 -0.82 1.31
C ARG A 35 -4.89 -0.31 -0.10
N LEU A 36 -4.24 -1.07 -0.98
CA LEU A 36 -4.20 -0.75 -2.41
C LEU A 36 -5.59 -0.90 -3.01
N ASP A 37 -6.30 -2.00 -2.72
CA ASP A 37 -7.67 -2.21 -3.20
C ASP A 37 -8.60 -1.07 -2.74
N ALA A 38 -8.50 -0.67 -1.47
CA ALA A 38 -9.28 0.45 -0.94
C ALA A 38 -8.93 1.79 -1.59
N LEU A 39 -7.66 2.00 -1.95
CA LEU A 39 -7.24 3.20 -2.68
C LEU A 39 -7.80 3.21 -4.11
N GLU A 40 -7.74 2.07 -4.80
CA GLU A 40 -8.31 1.92 -6.14
C GLU A 40 -9.83 2.16 -6.13
N GLN A 41 -10.55 1.60 -5.15
CA GLN A 41 -11.98 1.84 -4.96
C GLN A 41 -12.33 3.30 -4.63
N ALA A 42 -11.43 4.05 -4.00
CA ALA A 42 -11.66 5.45 -3.68
C ALA A 42 -11.37 6.40 -4.86
N LEU A 43 -10.62 5.92 -5.88
CA LEU A 43 -10.25 6.70 -7.06
C LEU A 43 -11.08 6.34 -8.31
N GLY A 44 -11.70 5.15 -8.34
CA GLY A 44 -12.70 4.73 -9.32
C GLY A 44 -14.13 5.00 -8.88
#